data_AF-A0AAW2CT39-F1
#
_entry.id   AF-A0AAW2CT39-F1
#
_cell.length_a   1.000
_cell.length_b   1.000
_cell.length_c   1.000
_cell.angle_alpha   90.00
_cell.angle_beta   90.00
_cell.angle_gamma   90.00
#
_symmetry.space_group_name_H-M   'P 1'
#
loop_
_entity.id
_entity.type
_entity.pdbx_description
1 polymer ?
#
loop_
_entity_poly.entity_id
_entity_poly.type
_entity_poly.pdbx_seq_one_letter_code
_entity_poly.pdbx_strand_id
1 'polypeptide(L)'
;MGTPGLDLISLGIVDADLVPKYELTAEDGKRLAKEYSRVLMRRHRARQAAESTLLRLKKEAIEALPEELRAAALVPDLTPFPANRFMATLTPPIEGYIDKVMEAAKKSSDLCFEKLKC
;
A
#
# COMPACT_ATOMS: atom_id res chain seq x y z
N MET A 1 1.85 -17.60 12.79
CA MET A 1 0.82 -18.32 13.58
C MET A 1 -0.11 -17.23 14.12
N GLY A 2 -1.40 -17.28 13.80
CA GLY A 2 -2.37 -16.24 14.17
C GLY A 2 -2.58 -16.13 15.68
N THR A 3 -3.29 -15.09 16.12
CA THR A 3 -3.73 -14.94 17.52
C THR A 3 -4.67 -16.09 17.89
N PRO A 4 -4.40 -16.85 18.96
CA PRO A 4 -5.22 -18.00 19.34
C PRO A 4 -6.66 -17.55 19.63
N GLY A 5 -7.63 -18.24 19.01
CA GLY A 5 -9.07 -17.99 19.20
C GLY A 5 -9.71 -17.01 18.21
N LEU A 6 -8.92 -16.39 17.31
CA LEU A 6 -9.44 -15.50 16.25
C LEU A 6 -9.48 -16.15 14.86
N ASP A 7 -9.26 -17.46 14.79
CA ASP A 7 -9.30 -18.19 13.54
C ASP A 7 -10.76 -18.35 13.08
N LEU A 8 -10.99 -18.32 11.77
CA LEU A 8 -12.34 -18.38 11.17
C LEU A 8 -13.11 -19.65 11.55
N ILE A 9 -12.39 -20.73 11.90
CA ILE A 9 -12.94 -21.99 12.41
C ILE A 9 -13.41 -21.81 13.86
N SER A 10 -12.60 -21.20 14.72
CA SER A 10 -12.93 -20.93 16.13
C SER A 10 -14.12 -19.98 16.28
N LEU A 11 -14.29 -19.08 15.31
CA LEU A 11 -15.39 -18.13 15.24
C LEU A 11 -16.68 -18.73 14.65
N GLY A 12 -16.68 -20.01 14.24
CA GLY A 12 -17.86 -20.70 13.69
C GLY A 12 -18.30 -20.19 12.31
N ILE A 13 -17.43 -19.44 11.61
CA ILE A 13 -17.72 -18.91 10.26
C ILE A 13 -17.44 -19.98 9.20
N VAL A 14 -16.50 -20.90 9.47
CA VAL A 14 -16.10 -21.96 8.56
C VAL A 14 -16.16 -23.30 9.29
N ASP A 15 -16.94 -24.23 8.76
CA ASP A 15 -16.97 -25.61 9.24
C ASP A 15 -15.65 -26.32 8.87
N ALA A 16 -14.95 -26.83 9.88
CA ALA A 16 -13.66 -27.50 9.71
C ALA A 16 -13.74 -28.72 8.78
N ASP A 17 -14.88 -29.40 8.75
CA ASP A 17 -15.11 -30.62 7.98
C ASP A 17 -15.30 -30.36 6.48
N LEU A 18 -15.70 -29.14 6.10
CA LEU A 18 -15.88 -28.73 4.71
C LEU A 18 -14.60 -28.18 4.08
N VAL A 19 -13.53 -28.01 4.86
CA VAL A 19 -12.26 -27.49 4.35
C VAL A 19 -11.57 -28.57 3.51
N PRO A 20 -11.40 -28.37 2.19
CA PRO A 20 -10.71 -29.35 1.35
C PRO A 20 -9.25 -29.49 1.82
N LYS A 21 -8.91 -30.70 2.26
CA LYS A 21 -7.54 -31.05 2.66
C LYS A 21 -6.76 -31.41 1.40
N TYR A 22 -5.81 -30.57 1.03
CA TYR A 22 -4.87 -30.87 -0.04
C TYR A 22 -3.61 -31.50 0.54
N GLU A 23 -3.21 -32.66 0.02
CA GLU A 23 -1.93 -33.27 0.35
C GLU A 23 -0.81 -32.53 -0.39
N LEU A 24 -0.16 -31.59 0.30
CA LEU A 24 1.09 -31.03 -0.18
C LEU A 24 2.23 -31.95 0.28
N THR A 25 3.04 -32.47 -0.65
CA THR A 25 4.22 -33.22 -0.24
C THR A 25 5.18 -32.30 0.52
N ALA A 26 5.83 -32.82 1.57
CA ALA A 26 6.77 -32.03 2.36
C ALA A 26 7.94 -31.48 1.51
N GLU A 27 8.25 -32.14 0.39
CA GLU A 27 9.29 -31.73 -0.56
C GLU A 27 8.87 -30.52 -1.39
N ASP A 28 7.63 -30.50 -1.90
CA ASP A 28 7.11 -29.36 -2.66
C ASP A 28 7.01 -28.10 -1.80
N GLY A 29 6.57 -28.25 -0.54
CA GLY A 29 6.55 -27.13 0.42
C GLY A 29 7.94 -26.54 0.67
N LYS A 30 8.96 -27.39 0.87
CA LYS A 30 10.35 -26.95 1.07
C LYS A 30 10.92 -26.27 -0.18
N ARG A 31 10.61 -26.79 -1.37
CA ARG A 31 11.04 -26.22 -2.65
C ARG A 31 10.47 -24.82 -2.87
N LEU A 32 9.15 -24.65 -2.68
CA LEU A 32 8.47 -23.37 -2.84
C LEU A 32 8.97 -22.31 -1.84
N ALA A 33 9.17 -22.69 -0.57
CA ALA A 33 9.67 -21.77 0.45
C ALA A 33 11.10 -21.28 0.15
N LYS A 34 11.97 -22.17 -0.33
CA LYS A 34 13.35 -21.83 -0.70
C LYS A 34 13.38 -20.87 -1.90
N GLU A 35 12.55 -21.12 -2.90
CA GLU A 35 12.44 -20.25 -4.08
C GLU A 35 11.88 -18.87 -3.74
N TYR A 36 10.81 -18.82 -2.94
CA TYR A 36 10.25 -17.56 -2.45
C TYR A 36 11.31 -16.73 -1.70
N SER A 37 12.04 -17.37 -0.78
CA SER A 37 13.10 -16.71 -0.01
C SER A 37 14.21 -16.17 -0.92
N ARG A 38 14.59 -16.93 -1.96
CA ARG A 38 15.59 -16.51 -2.95
C ARG A 38 15.14 -15.27 -3.73
N VAL A 39 13.90 -15.26 -4.22
CA VAL A 39 13.32 -14.12 -4.95
C VAL A 39 13.20 -12.89 -4.04
N LEU A 40 12.75 -13.08 -2.80
CA LEU A 40 12.60 -12.00 -1.83
C LEU A 40 13.95 -11.33 -1.54
N MET A 41 15.00 -12.12 -1.31
CA MET A 41 16.34 -11.58 -1.06
C MET A 41 16.93 -10.89 -2.29
N ARG A 42 16.60 -11.35 -3.51
CA ARG A 42 16.98 -10.65 -4.75
C ARG A 42 16.31 -9.28 -4.82
N ARG A 43 15.00 -9.21 -4.58
CA ARG A 43 14.24 -7.94 -4.56
C ARG A 43 14.76 -6.99 -3.50
N HIS A 44 15.07 -7.51 -2.30
CA HIS A 44 15.63 -6.70 -1.22
C HIS A 44 16.97 -6.09 -1.61
N ARG A 45 17.91 -6.88 -2.15
CA ARG A 45 19.20 -6.37 -2.59
C ARG A 45 19.08 -5.34 -3.73
N ALA A 46 18.18 -5.56 -4.68
CA ALA A 46 17.92 -4.60 -5.76
C ALA A 46 17.42 -3.26 -5.20
N ARG A 47 16.50 -3.30 -4.22
CA ARG A 47 16.01 -2.10 -3.53
C ARG A 47 17.14 -1.38 -2.77
N GLN A 48 17.94 -2.11 -2.00
CA GLN A 48 19.08 -1.56 -1.26
C GLN A 48 20.10 -0.89 -2.18
N ALA A 49 20.42 -1.50 -3.32
CA ALA A 49 21.32 -0.93 -4.32
C ALA A 49 20.76 0.37 -4.91
N ALA A 50 19.46 0.40 -5.23
CA ALA A 50 18.80 1.59 -5.74
C ALA A 50 18.76 2.73 -4.70
N GLU A 51 18.36 2.44 -3.46
CA GLU A 51 18.28 3.42 -2.37
C GLU A 51 19.66 4.00 -2.01
N SER A 52 20.69 3.15 -1.91
CA SER A 52 22.06 3.60 -1.63
C SER A 52 22.66 4.44 -2.77
N THR A 53 22.38 4.07 -4.03
CA THR A 53 22.79 4.87 -5.20
C THR A 53 22.10 6.23 -5.20
N LEU A 54 20.79 6.27 -4.94
CA LEU A 54 20.02 7.50 -4.86
C LEU A 54 20.54 8.42 -3.74
N LEU A 55 20.86 7.86 -2.57
CA LEU A 55 21.44 8.61 -1.47
C LEU A 55 22.81 9.20 -1.83
N ARG A 56 23.68 8.44 -2.49
CA ARG A 56 25.00 8.91 -2.94
C ARG A 56 24.85 10.07 -3.92
N LEU A 57 24.05 9.89 -4.96
CA LEU A 57 23.81 10.91 -5.98
C LEU A 57 23.15 12.16 -5.39
N LYS A 58 22.24 12.01 -4.41
CA LYS A 58 21.66 13.15 -3.70
C LYS A 58 22.73 13.98 -2.99
N LYS A 59 23.69 13.34 -2.32
CA LYS A 59 24.78 14.05 -1.63
C LYS A 59 25.70 14.78 -2.61
N GLU A 60 26.08 14.10 -3.69
CA GLU A 60 26.90 14.69 -4.77
C GLU A 60 26.20 15.89 -5.41
N ALA A 61 24.88 15.80 -5.64
CA ALA A 61 24.09 16.89 -6.18
C ALA A 61 24.00 18.09 -5.22
N ILE A 62 23.87 17.86 -3.91
CA ILE A 62 23.87 18.95 -2.91
C ILE A 62 25.22 19.66 -2.86
N GLU A 63 26.32 18.91 -2.96
CA GLU A 63 27.67 19.49 -2.93
C GLU A 63 28.00 20.30 -4.19
N ALA A 64 27.40 19.95 -5.33
CA ALA A 64 27.53 20.71 -6.57
C ALA A 64 26.77 22.05 -6.57
N LEU A 65 25.96 22.35 -5.55
CA LEU A 65 25.21 23.60 -5.47
C LEU A 65 26.08 24.78 -4.96
N PRO A 66 25.75 26.02 -5.34
CA PRO A 66 26.30 27.23 -4.71
C PRO A 66 26.00 27.26 -3.20
N GLU A 67 26.88 27.91 -2.44
CA GLU A 67 26.88 27.91 -0.97
C GLU A 67 25.54 28.33 -0.34
N GLU A 68 24.90 29.38 -0.87
CA GLU A 68 23.61 29.87 -0.39
C GLU A 68 22.49 28.83 -0.53
N LEU A 69 22.46 28.12 -1.67
CA LEU A 69 21.45 27.08 -1.95
C LEU A 69 21.75 25.78 -1.21
N ARG A 70 23.04 25.46 -1.01
CA ARG A 70 23.48 24.29 -0.24
C ARG A 70 23.02 24.40 1.22
N ALA A 71 23.13 25.58 1.82
CA ALA A 71 22.67 25.83 3.19
C ALA A 71 21.16 25.58 3.34
N ALA A 72 20.35 26.03 2.39
CA ALA A 72 18.90 25.78 2.38
C ALA A 72 18.56 24.30 2.16
N ALA A 73 19.27 23.61 1.28
CA ALA A 73 19.03 22.21 0.94
C ALA A 73 19.38 21.20 2.06
N LEU A 74 20.24 21.59 3.00
CA LEU A 74 20.62 20.76 4.16
C LEU A 74 19.54 20.71 5.24
N VAL A 75 18.59 21.64 5.24
CA VAL A 75 17.50 21.68 6.22
C VAL A 75 16.48 20.59 5.89
N PRO A 76 16.14 19.68 6.84
CA PRO A 76 15.11 18.67 6.62
C PRO A 76 13.73 19.31 6.40
N ASP A 77 13.05 18.92 5.33
CA ASP A 77 11.67 19.31 5.08
C ASP A 77 10.72 18.52 5.98
N LEU A 78 9.92 19.24 6.79
CA LEU A 78 8.93 18.68 7.71
C LEU A 78 7.49 18.79 7.17
N THR A 79 7.31 19.18 5.91
CA THR A 79 5.98 19.19 5.30
C THR A 79 5.39 17.77 5.28
N PRO A 80 4.14 17.59 5.72
CA PRO A 80 3.51 16.28 5.71
C PRO A 80 3.28 15.82 4.27
N PHE A 81 3.30 14.50 4.06
CA PHE A 81 2.94 13.95 2.76
C PHE A 81 1.51 14.36 2.36
N PRO A 82 1.24 14.61 1.07
CA PRO A 82 -0.08 15.03 0.61
C PRO A 82 -1.12 13.95 0.92
N ALA A 83 -2.23 14.34 1.53
CA ALA A 83 -3.33 13.44 1.91
C ALA A 83 -3.96 12.73 0.69
N ASN A 84 -3.85 13.33 -0.50
CA ASN A 84 -4.43 12.81 -1.75
C ASN A 84 -3.51 11.82 -2.49
N ARG A 85 -2.53 11.19 -1.81
CA ARG A 85 -1.70 10.15 -2.42
C ARG A 85 -2.51 8.86 -2.56
N PHE A 86 -3.08 8.64 -3.73
CA PHE A 86 -3.85 7.42 -4.03
C PHE A 86 -2.96 6.18 -4.09
N MET A 87 -3.43 5.09 -3.50
CA MET A 87 -2.85 3.77 -3.72
C MET A 87 -3.23 3.27 -5.11
N ALA A 88 -2.31 2.54 -5.75
CA ALA A 88 -2.61 1.89 -7.02
C ALA A 88 -3.75 0.89 -6.83
N THR A 89 -4.83 1.08 -7.58
CA THR A 89 -5.96 0.15 -7.66
C THR A 89 -5.68 -0.94 -8.69
N LEU A 90 -6.30 -2.12 -8.54
CA LEU A 90 -6.14 -3.23 -9.49
C LEU A 90 -6.60 -2.84 -10.90
N THR A 91 -7.66 -2.04 -10.98
CA THR A 91 -8.18 -1.43 -12.21
C THR A 91 -8.14 0.09 -12.07
N PRO A 92 -7.73 0.82 -13.11
CA PRO A 92 -7.82 2.28 -13.08
C PRO A 92 -9.28 2.72 -12.93
N PRO A 93 -9.55 3.82 -12.21
CA PRO A 93 -10.91 4.33 -12.04
C PRO A 93 -11.50 4.78 -13.37
N ILE A 94 -12.81 4.61 -13.52
CA ILE A 94 -13.54 5.11 -14.68
C ILE A 94 -13.63 6.64 -14.57
N GLU A 95 -13.23 7.33 -15.63
CA GLU A 95 -13.22 8.80 -15.68
C GLU A 95 -14.61 9.39 -15.38
N GLY A 96 -14.65 10.38 -14.49
CA GLY A 96 -15.88 11.09 -14.10
C GLY A 96 -16.90 10.26 -13.31
N TYR A 97 -16.64 9.00 -12.98
CA TYR A 97 -17.58 8.20 -12.19
C TYR A 97 -17.74 8.74 -10.77
N ILE A 98 -16.63 9.06 -10.11
CA ILE A 98 -16.64 9.63 -8.75
C ILE A 98 -17.36 10.98 -8.73
N ASP A 99 -17.15 11.83 -9.74
CA ASP A 99 -17.81 13.12 -9.85
C ASP A 99 -19.33 12.97 -9.98
N LYS A 100 -19.79 12.04 -10.83
CA LYS A 100 -21.22 11.72 -10.97
C LYS A 100 -21.83 11.22 -9.66
N VAL A 101 -21.11 10.38 -8.92
CA VAL A 101 -21.57 9.88 -7.61
C VAL A 101 -21.63 11.01 -6.58
N MET A 102 -20.63 11.89 -6.55
CA MET A 102 -20.61 13.06 -5.66
C MET A 102 -21.73 14.06 -5.98
N GLU A 103 -22.00 14.32 -7.26
CA GLU A 103 -23.13 15.15 -7.68
C GLU A 103 -24.48 14.54 -7.28
N ALA A 104 -24.64 13.23 -7.47
CA ALA A 104 -25.86 12.53 -7.05
C ALA A 104 -26.06 12.57 -5.53
N ALA A 105 -24.98 12.42 -4.76
CA ALA A 105 -25.01 12.50 -3.30
C ALA A 105 -25.33 13.91 -2.78
N LYS A 106 -24.79 14.97 -3.42
CA LYS A 106 -25.15 16.36 -3.10
C LYS A 106 -26.62 16.63 -3.37
N LYS A 107 -27.11 16.21 -4.55
CA LYS A 107 -28.54 16.34 -4.90
C LYS A 107 -29.44 15.61 -3.90
N SER A 108 -29.05 14.44 -3.41
CA SER A 108 -29.85 13.70 -2.44
C SER A 108 -29.80 14.30 -1.03
N SER A 109 -28.68 14.88 -0.60
CA SER A 109 -28.59 15.60 0.67
C SER A 109 -29.40 16.88 0.68
N ASP A 110 -29.41 17.62 -0.44
CA ASP A 110 -30.20 18.85 -0.60
C ASP A 110 -31.71 18.53 -0.54
N LEU A 111 -32.12 17.44 -1.19
CA LEU A 111 -33.50 16.91 -1.12
C LEU A 111 -33.90 16.45 0.30
N CYS A 112 -32.95 15.92 1.08
CA CYS A 112 -33.20 15.54 2.48
C CYS A 112 -33.37 16.78 3.37
N PHE A 113 -32.57 17.82 3.15
CA PHE A 113 -32.63 19.08 3.89
C PHE A 113 -33.92 19.88 3.57
N GLU A 114 -34.42 19.78 2.35
CA GLU A 114 -35.68 20.41 1.93
C GLU A 114 -36.91 19.69 2.51
N LYS A 115 -36.87 18.35 2.64
CA LYS A 115 -37.95 17.57 3.29
C LYS A 115 -38.00 17.70 4.82
N LEU A 116 -36.92 18.11 5.47
CA LEU A 116 -36.83 18.34 6.92
C LEU A 116 -37.26 19.76 7.35
N LYS A 117 -37.60 20.64 6.40
CA LYS A 117 -38.06 22.02 6.64
C LYS A 117 -39.60 22.19 6.62
N CYS A 118 -40.37 21.11 6.57
CA CYS A 118 -41.82 21.09 6.79
C CYS A 118 -42.16 20.60 8.21
#